data_AF-A0A9D1TQI6-F1
#
_entry.id   AF-A0A9D1TQI6-F1
#
_cell.length_a   1.000
_cell.length_b   1.000
_cell.length_c   1.000
_cell.angle_alpha   90.00
_cell.angle_beta   90.00
_cell.angle_gamma   90.00
#
_symmetry.space_group_name_H-M   'P 1'
#
loop_
_entity.id
_entity.type
_entity.pdbx_description
1 polymer ?
#
loop_
_entity_poly.entity_id
_entity_poly.type
_entity_poly.pdbx_seq_one_letter_code
_entity_poly.pdbx_strand_id
1 'polypeptide(L)'
;MNKLKCEMCGGTNFIKQDGVFVCQYCGCKYTVEEAKKMMVSGTVAIDNSSFVMSSLQNGRRAKQKEDWEEVQKYYNFAEQYDPTNTEAVFYSAYGKARQALINENLFARQAVFNSFVKTISILDDNYDVDKDYDEYLKTFEQITKDLLDMYNSSFVYRTQRSGIIEIGSDKAETAYLFADVRDAYCETLINIAGKYKKDPKACPYYDFAISMLENALRNRIVRMRTSEEDEILDKIIEYNKKINEIDPSHQIPLRKEVIKKCGVKSFGCYIATCAYGSYDCPPVWVLRRFRDEKLGHSFWGRMFIRIYYAISPILVKLFGNCKWFKNFFRKRLDKLVTKLQNEGLADTPYQDQDWRKS
;
A
#
# COMPACT_ATOMS: atom_id res chain seq x y z
N MET A 1 15.61 -1.10 45.28
CA MET A 1 17.05 -1.04 44.95
C MET A 1 17.35 0.33 44.37
N ASN A 2 18.31 1.05 44.95
CA ASN A 2 18.79 2.33 44.41
C ASN A 2 19.36 2.07 43.00
N LYS A 3 18.92 2.80 41.98
CA LYS A 3 19.30 2.55 40.59
C LYS A 3 20.32 3.57 40.09
N LEU A 4 21.29 3.08 39.32
CA LEU A 4 22.32 3.84 38.63
C LEU A 4 21.74 4.58 37.42
N LYS A 5 22.11 5.85 37.21
CA LYS A 5 21.76 6.64 36.02
C LYS A 5 23.04 7.15 35.37
N CYS A 6 23.21 6.90 34.07
CA CYS A 6 24.38 7.36 33.31
C CYS A 6 24.34 8.88 33.15
N GLU A 7 25.38 9.56 33.60
CA GLU A 7 25.53 11.01 33.46
C GLU A 7 25.62 11.48 32.00
N MET A 8 26.06 10.60 31.08
CA MET A 8 26.24 10.97 29.67
C MET A 8 24.96 10.87 28.83
N CYS A 9 24.10 9.89 29.10
CA CYS A 9 22.91 9.63 28.26
C CYS A 9 21.60 9.49 29.04
N GLY A 10 21.66 9.53 30.37
CA GLY A 10 20.51 9.31 31.25
C GLY A 10 20.07 7.85 31.39
N GLY A 11 20.70 6.93 30.66
CA GLY A 11 20.33 5.52 30.66
C GLY A 11 20.61 4.81 31.99
N THR A 12 19.78 3.83 32.34
CA THR A 12 19.84 3.13 33.64
C THR A 12 20.24 1.66 33.55
N ASN A 13 20.63 1.18 32.37
CA ASN A 13 21.01 -0.21 32.12
C ASN A 13 22.53 -0.34 32.13
N PHE A 14 23.05 -1.09 33.10
CA PHE A 14 24.49 -1.25 33.33
C PHE A 14 24.83 -2.74 33.48
N ILE A 15 25.95 -3.14 32.90
CA ILE A 15 26.56 -4.46 33.12
C ILE A 15 27.92 -4.26 33.76
N LYS A 16 28.27 -5.09 34.74
CA LYS A 16 29.61 -5.11 35.34
C LYS A 16 30.53 -5.98 34.47
N GLN A 17 31.54 -5.38 33.84
CA GLN A 17 32.56 -6.05 33.05
C GLN A 17 33.94 -5.54 33.49
N ASP A 18 34.90 -6.44 33.71
CA ASP A 18 36.29 -6.09 34.06
C ASP A 18 36.43 -5.09 35.22
N GLY A 19 35.55 -5.21 36.23
CA GLY A 19 35.57 -4.34 37.41
C GLY A 19 34.95 -2.95 37.23
N VAL A 20 34.43 -2.61 36.05
CA VAL A 20 33.70 -1.36 35.77
C VAL A 20 32.24 -1.62 35.39
N PHE A 21 31.38 -0.64 35.63
CA PHE A 21 29.99 -0.62 35.17
C PHE A 21 29.93 0.04 33.80
N VAL A 22 29.45 -0.69 32.80
CA VAL A 22 29.33 -0.21 31.41
C VAL A 22 27.87 0.08 31.10
N CYS A 23 27.57 1.34 30.77
CA CYS A 23 26.26 1.74 30.28
C CYS A 23 25.97 1.05 28.95
N GLN A 24 24.90 0.28 28.87
CA GLN A 24 24.53 -0.48 27.67
C GLN A 24 24.01 0.40 26.53
N TYR A 25 23.75 1.68 26.80
CA TYR A 25 23.20 2.61 25.82
C TYR A 25 24.25 3.44 25.10
N CYS A 26 25.27 3.93 25.80
CA CYS A 26 26.32 4.78 25.21
C CYS A 26 27.75 4.24 25.37
N GLY A 27 27.93 3.11 26.07
CA GLY A 27 29.25 2.53 26.33
C GLY A 27 30.07 3.27 27.39
N CYS A 28 29.53 4.32 28.02
CA CYS A 28 30.22 5.04 29.10
C CYS A 28 30.50 4.10 30.27
N LYS A 29 31.73 4.15 30.79
CA LYS A 29 32.25 3.26 31.82
C LYS A 29 32.40 4.03 33.12
N TYR A 30 31.95 3.41 34.21
CA TYR A 30 32.06 3.93 35.55
C TYR A 30 32.80 2.94 36.43
N THR A 31 33.76 3.43 37.20
CA THR A 31 34.35 2.67 38.30
C THR A 31 33.28 2.31 39.33
N VAL A 32 33.58 1.33 40.20
CA VAL A 32 32.68 0.96 41.30
C VAL A 32 32.40 2.15 42.22
N GLU A 33 33.37 3.05 42.42
CA GLU A 33 33.19 4.23 43.27
C GLU A 33 32.32 5.32 42.64
N GLU A 34 32.55 5.64 41.37
CA GLU A 34 31.68 6.57 40.62
C GLU A 34 30.25 6.03 40.57
N ALA A 35 30.11 4.72 40.36
CA ALA A 35 28.81 4.08 40.34
C ALA A 35 28.06 4.21 41.67
N LYS A 36 28.76 4.06 42.81
CA LYS A 36 28.19 4.25 44.15
C LYS A 36 27.74 5.70 44.40
N LYS A 37 28.49 6.69 43.91
CA LYS A 37 28.16 8.13 44.08
C LYS A 37 26.90 8.52 43.31
N MET A 38 26.61 7.85 42.20
CA MET A 38 25.42 8.12 41.37
C MET A 38 24.14 7.42 41.85
N MET A 39 24.19 6.65 42.94
CA MET A 39 23.01 5.96 43.48
C MET A 39 22.09 6.93 44.22
N VAL A 40 21.11 7.51 43.53
CA VAL A 40 20.11 8.40 44.13
C VAL A 40 19.08 7.58 44.95
N SER A 41 18.76 8.02 46.17
CA SER A 41 17.69 7.45 46.99
C SER A 41 16.32 7.92 46.49
N GLY A 42 15.55 7.01 45.87
CA GLY A 42 14.18 7.26 45.43
C GLY A 42 13.77 6.33 44.30
N THR A 43 12.46 6.14 44.11
CA THR A 43 11.89 5.48 42.93
C THR A 43 12.01 6.44 41.75
N VAL A 44 13.15 6.43 41.06
CA VAL A 44 13.34 7.21 39.83
C VAL A 44 12.57 6.52 38.71
N ALA A 45 11.52 7.17 38.20
CA ALA A 45 10.90 6.76 36.94
C ALA A 45 11.99 6.81 35.85
N ILE A 46 12.20 5.69 35.16
CA ILE A 46 13.17 5.63 34.05
C ILE A 46 12.51 6.31 32.86
N ASP A 47 12.87 7.56 32.63
CA ASP A 47 12.53 8.27 31.41
C ASP A 47 13.47 7.79 30.28
N ASN A 48 12.92 7.01 29.35
CA ASN A 48 13.65 6.51 28.19
C ASN A 48 13.57 7.46 26.98
N SER A 49 12.96 8.64 27.11
CA SER A 49 12.69 9.54 25.98
C SER A 49 13.98 9.92 25.24
N SER A 50 15.07 10.24 25.96
CA SER A 50 16.36 10.56 25.34
C SER A 50 16.95 9.39 24.54
N PHE A 51 16.77 8.16 25.05
CA PHE A 51 17.22 6.94 24.39
C PHE A 51 16.38 6.62 23.15
N VAL A 52 15.05 6.75 23.24
CA VAL A 52 14.13 6.61 22.10
C VAL A 52 14.50 7.60 21.01
N MET A 53 14.66 8.89 21.33
CA MET A 53 15.04 9.93 20.36
C MET A 53 16.39 9.65 19.69
N SER A 54 17.38 9.20 20.47
CA SER A 54 18.71 8.84 19.93
C SER A 54 18.62 7.62 19.01
N SER A 55 17.82 6.62 19.38
CA SER A 55 17.57 5.41 18.59
C SER A 55 16.86 5.76 17.27
N LEU A 56 15.80 6.57 17.31
CA LEU A 56 15.13 7.08 16.10
C LEU A 56 16.12 7.83 15.19
N GLN A 57 16.96 8.71 15.74
CA GLN A 57 17.95 9.44 14.95
C GLN A 57 18.98 8.50 14.29
N ASN A 58 19.44 7.46 15.00
CA ASN A 58 20.31 6.44 14.45
C ASN A 58 19.63 5.64 13.33
N GLY A 59 18.38 5.21 13.54
CA GLY A 59 17.57 4.51 12.54
C GLY A 59 17.38 5.34 11.27
N ARG A 60 17.05 6.63 11.41
CA ARG A 60 16.96 7.58 10.28
C ARG A 60 18.28 7.70 9.51
N ARG A 61 19.43 7.78 10.20
CA ARG A 61 20.77 7.79 9.57
C ARG A 61 21.10 6.47 8.86
N ALA A 62 20.75 5.34 9.44
CA ALA A 62 20.94 4.02 8.82
C ALA A 62 20.10 3.90 7.54
N LYS A 63 18.85 4.40 7.56
CA LYS A 63 17.96 4.43 6.39
C LYS A 63 18.56 5.20 5.21
N GLN A 64 19.18 6.35 5.46
CA GLN A 64 19.87 7.14 4.42
C GLN A 64 21.04 6.39 3.75
N LYS A 65 21.59 5.38 4.43
CA LYS A 65 22.68 4.54 3.92
C LYS A 65 22.17 3.21 3.34
N GLU A 66 20.86 2.96 3.39
CA GLU A 66 20.24 1.68 3.09
C GLU A 66 20.81 0.51 3.93
N ASP A 67 21.29 0.80 5.14
CA ASP A 67 21.76 -0.22 6.08
C ASP A 67 20.56 -0.83 6.81
N TRP A 68 19.90 -1.78 6.15
CA TRP A 68 18.63 -2.35 6.60
C TRP A 68 18.73 -3.15 7.89
N GLU A 69 19.93 -3.66 8.22
CA GLU A 69 20.21 -4.34 9.49
C GLU A 69 20.23 -3.33 10.64
N GLU A 70 20.99 -2.24 10.50
CA GLU A 70 21.03 -1.18 11.53
C GLU A 70 19.68 -0.42 11.62
N VAL A 71 18.95 -0.25 10.50
CA VAL A 71 17.56 0.26 10.53
C VAL A 71 16.70 -0.60 11.46
N GLN A 72 16.64 -1.91 11.20
CA GLN A 72 15.85 -2.83 12.02
C GLN A 72 16.27 -2.77 13.50
N LYS A 73 17.58 -2.79 13.77
CA LYS A 73 18.14 -2.75 15.12
C LYS A 73 17.75 -1.49 15.90
N TYR A 74 17.98 -0.30 15.34
CA TYR A 74 17.71 0.94 16.08
C TYR A 74 16.22 1.20 16.26
N TYR A 75 15.39 0.85 15.28
CA TYR A 75 13.95 1.00 15.45
C TYR A 75 13.36 -0.03 16.41
N ASN A 76 13.89 -1.26 16.48
CA ASN A 76 13.56 -2.21 17.55
C ASN A 76 13.89 -1.64 18.95
N PHE A 77 15.03 -0.95 19.09
CA PHE A 77 15.35 -0.29 20.35
C PHE A 77 14.36 0.82 20.70
N ALA A 78 13.97 1.66 19.75
CA ALA A 78 12.94 2.67 20.00
C ALA A 78 11.59 2.04 20.37
N GLU A 79 11.14 1.05 19.60
CA GLU A 79 9.86 0.35 19.78
C GLU A 79 9.77 -0.36 21.14
N GLN A 80 10.87 -0.95 21.62
CA GLN A 80 10.90 -1.61 22.93
C GLN A 80 10.54 -0.66 24.09
N TYR A 81 10.91 0.62 23.99
CA TYR A 81 10.69 1.61 25.06
C TYR A 81 9.55 2.58 24.76
N ASP A 82 9.09 2.66 23.52
CA ASP A 82 7.84 3.31 23.11
C ASP A 82 7.11 2.44 22.06
N PRO A 83 6.34 1.42 22.51
CA PRO A 83 5.66 0.46 21.62
C PRO A 83 4.55 1.08 20.76
N THR A 84 4.16 2.32 21.06
CA THR A 84 3.13 3.06 20.30
C THR A 84 3.74 4.04 19.29
N ASN A 85 5.08 4.14 19.24
CA ASN A 85 5.76 5.02 18.30
C ASN A 85 5.59 4.50 16.87
N THR A 86 4.75 5.17 16.07
CA THR A 86 4.45 4.77 14.69
C THR A 86 5.69 4.63 13.82
N GLU A 87 6.66 5.54 13.96
CA GLU A 87 7.91 5.47 13.21
C GLU A 87 8.72 4.23 13.60
N ALA A 88 8.88 3.96 14.90
CA ALA A 88 9.61 2.79 15.36
C ALA A 88 8.95 1.47 14.95
N VAL A 89 7.65 1.35 15.18
CA VAL A 89 6.86 0.16 14.85
C VAL A 89 6.93 -0.13 13.35
N PHE A 90 6.77 0.88 12.50
CA PHE A 90 6.86 0.66 11.06
C PHE A 90 8.27 0.28 10.62
N TYR A 91 9.27 1.07 11.02
CA TYR A 91 10.61 0.92 10.45
C TYR A 91 11.40 -0.27 10.98
N SER A 92 11.07 -0.80 12.16
CA SER A 92 11.63 -2.06 12.64
C SER A 92 11.26 -3.21 11.69
N ALA A 93 9.99 -3.31 11.30
CA ALA A 93 9.49 -4.30 10.36
C ALA A 93 9.91 -4.02 8.91
N TYR A 94 9.91 -2.75 8.49
CA TYR A 94 10.37 -2.33 7.16
C TYR A 94 11.83 -2.71 6.91
N GLY A 95 12.74 -2.45 7.87
CA GLY A 95 14.14 -2.85 7.76
C GLY A 95 14.31 -4.35 7.57
N LYS A 96 13.54 -5.16 8.31
CA LYS A 96 13.50 -6.62 8.15
C LYS A 96 12.98 -7.04 6.77
N ALA A 97 11.92 -6.41 6.28
CA ALA A 97 11.35 -6.68 4.96
C ALA A 97 12.34 -6.34 3.82
N ARG A 98 13.08 -5.24 3.94
CA ARG A 98 14.14 -4.86 2.99
C ARG A 98 15.26 -5.91 2.94
N GLN A 99 15.73 -6.39 4.09
CA GLN A 99 16.71 -7.48 4.15
C GLN A 99 16.19 -8.78 3.50
N ALA A 100 14.90 -9.07 3.63
CA ALA A 100 14.33 -10.28 3.04
C ALA A 100 14.39 -10.27 1.50
N LEU A 101 14.47 -9.11 0.84
CA LEU A 101 14.49 -9.00 -0.63
C LEU A 101 15.75 -9.59 -1.28
N ILE A 102 16.83 -9.80 -0.53
CA ILE A 102 18.03 -10.48 -1.03
C ILE A 102 18.04 -12.00 -0.74
N ASN A 103 17.04 -12.50 -0.02
CA ASN A 103 16.92 -13.93 0.27
C ASN A 103 16.34 -14.66 -0.94
N GLU A 104 16.96 -15.76 -1.40
CA GLU A 104 16.48 -16.56 -2.54
C GLU A 104 15.20 -17.37 -2.23
N ASN A 105 14.93 -17.66 -0.95
CA ASN A 105 13.80 -18.50 -0.55
C ASN A 105 12.49 -17.69 -0.46
N LEU A 106 11.54 -17.97 -1.37
CA LEU A 106 10.21 -17.36 -1.38
C LEU A 106 9.48 -17.45 -0.03
N PHE A 107 9.51 -18.61 0.64
CA PHE A 107 8.79 -18.80 1.90
C PHE A 107 9.39 -17.95 3.02
N ALA A 108 10.71 -17.73 3.00
CA ALA A 108 11.36 -16.82 3.92
C ALA A 108 10.92 -15.37 3.66
N ARG A 109 10.86 -14.95 2.39
CA ARG A 109 10.31 -13.63 2.00
C ARG A 109 8.86 -13.48 2.47
N GLN A 110 8.00 -14.44 2.15
CA GLN A 110 6.58 -14.45 2.53
C GLN A 110 6.40 -14.36 4.04
N ALA A 111 7.16 -15.12 4.83
CA ALA A 111 7.05 -15.09 6.30
C ALA A 111 7.35 -13.70 6.86
N VAL A 112 8.37 -13.01 6.33
CA VAL A 112 8.73 -11.66 6.75
C VAL A 112 7.66 -10.65 6.29
N PHE A 113 7.23 -10.71 5.04
CA PHE A 113 6.23 -9.77 4.50
C PHE A 113 4.86 -9.94 5.15
N ASN A 114 4.45 -11.17 5.49
CA ASN A 114 3.22 -11.42 6.25
C ASN A 114 3.28 -10.76 7.64
N SER A 115 4.43 -10.80 8.30
CA SER A 115 4.63 -10.07 9.56
C SER A 115 4.57 -8.56 9.35
N PHE A 116 5.18 -8.07 8.28
CA PHE A 116 5.21 -6.65 7.96
C PHE A 116 3.81 -6.09 7.65
N VAL A 117 2.99 -6.81 6.89
CA VAL A 117 1.58 -6.47 6.64
C VAL A 117 0.79 -6.33 7.94
N LYS A 118 0.98 -7.25 8.89
CA LYS A 118 0.33 -7.17 10.21
C LYS A 118 0.81 -5.97 11.02
N THR A 119 2.11 -5.66 10.96
CA THR A 119 2.66 -4.46 11.60
C THR A 119 2.09 -3.17 11.01
N ILE A 120 1.87 -3.11 9.70
CA ILE A 120 1.22 -1.95 9.05
C ILE A 120 -0.21 -1.80 9.55
N SER A 121 -0.95 -2.92 9.64
CA SER A 121 -2.37 -2.94 10.02
C SER A 121 -2.67 -2.54 11.46
N ILE A 122 -1.65 -2.37 12.32
CA ILE A 122 -1.81 -1.88 13.69
C ILE A 122 -1.42 -0.39 13.84
N LEU A 123 -0.90 0.24 12.78
CA LEU A 123 -0.46 1.64 12.87
C LEU A 123 -1.64 2.58 13.06
N ASP A 124 -2.79 2.28 12.45
CA ASP A 124 -4.00 3.05 12.67
C ASP A 124 -4.54 2.81 14.08
N ASP A 125 -4.46 1.61 14.66
CA ASP A 125 -4.81 1.39 16.08
C ASP A 125 -3.98 2.27 17.03
N ASN A 126 -2.67 2.40 16.76
CA ASN A 126 -1.75 3.26 17.52
C ASN A 126 -1.88 4.76 17.20
N TYR A 127 -2.69 5.12 16.22
CA TYR A 127 -2.89 6.50 15.81
C TYR A 127 -3.83 7.25 16.76
N ASP A 128 -3.32 8.32 17.37
CA ASP A 128 -4.08 9.17 18.28
C ASP A 128 -4.28 10.57 17.67
N VAL A 129 -5.55 10.93 17.42
CA VAL A 129 -5.91 12.22 16.81
C VAL A 129 -5.63 13.42 17.72
N ASP A 130 -5.45 13.19 19.03
CA ASP A 130 -5.18 14.24 20.02
C ASP A 130 -3.67 14.53 20.17
N LYS A 131 -2.80 13.71 19.56
CA LYS A 131 -1.34 13.93 19.50
C LYS A 131 -0.96 14.86 18.33
N ASP A 132 0.34 15.14 18.21
CA ASP A 132 0.88 16.09 17.21
C ASP A 132 0.58 15.63 15.76
N TYR A 133 -0.39 16.30 15.14
CA TYR A 133 -0.80 16.06 13.77
C TYR A 133 0.35 16.22 12.76
N ASP A 134 1.20 17.23 12.94
CA ASP A 134 2.25 17.55 11.97
C ASP A 134 3.38 16.51 12.04
N GLU A 135 3.66 15.98 13.23
CA GLU A 135 4.58 14.86 13.41
C GLU A 135 4.07 13.58 12.75
N TYR A 136 2.80 13.23 12.96
CA TYR A 136 2.18 12.10 12.27
C TYR A 136 2.19 12.27 10.76
N LEU A 137 1.77 13.44 10.27
CA LEU A 137 1.69 13.71 8.84
C LEU A 137 3.06 13.53 8.18
N LYS A 138 4.13 14.08 8.76
CA LYS A 138 5.50 13.89 8.27
C LYS A 138 5.92 12.42 8.29
N THR A 139 5.53 11.68 9.32
CA THR A 139 5.85 10.26 9.46
C THR A 139 5.18 9.43 8.36
N PHE A 140 3.86 9.59 8.15
CA PHE A 140 3.14 8.88 7.09
C PHE A 140 3.54 9.34 5.68
N GLU A 141 3.90 10.61 5.50
CA GLU A 141 4.48 11.09 4.24
C GLU A 141 5.78 10.32 3.92
N GLN A 142 6.66 10.17 4.91
CA GLN A 142 7.92 9.46 4.73
C GLN A 142 7.73 7.95 4.55
N ILE A 143 6.80 7.33 5.28
CA ILE A 143 6.42 5.93 5.09
C ILE A 143 5.92 5.70 3.67
N THR A 144 5.05 6.58 3.17
CA THR A 144 4.52 6.51 1.80
C THR A 144 5.65 6.56 0.78
N LYS A 145 6.58 7.52 0.91
CA LYS A 145 7.76 7.62 0.04
C LYS A 145 8.59 6.35 0.04
N ASP A 146 8.92 5.82 1.22
CA ASP A 146 9.78 4.63 1.34
C ASP A 146 9.09 3.36 0.82
N LEU A 147 7.77 3.22 1.00
CA LEU A 147 7.00 2.12 0.40
C LEU A 147 6.98 2.22 -1.13
N LEU A 148 6.79 3.42 -1.69
CA LEU A 148 6.88 3.63 -3.14
C LEU A 148 8.27 3.27 -3.69
N ASP A 149 9.33 3.59 -2.94
CA ASP A 149 10.71 3.22 -3.28
C ASP A 149 10.97 1.72 -3.16
N MET A 150 10.41 1.06 -2.13
CA MET A 150 10.44 -0.41 -2.00
C MET A 150 9.84 -1.09 -3.21
N TYR A 151 8.71 -0.60 -3.70
CA TYR A 151 8.09 -1.08 -4.93
C TYR A 151 9.03 -0.98 -6.14
N ASN A 152 9.81 0.09 -6.24
CA ASN A 152 10.74 0.27 -7.36
C ASN A 152 12.06 -0.48 -7.22
N SER A 153 12.25 -1.23 -6.12
CA SER A 153 13.53 -1.85 -5.81
C SER A 153 13.72 -3.21 -6.48
N SER A 154 14.97 -3.50 -6.84
CA SER A 154 15.38 -4.84 -7.27
C SER A 154 15.29 -5.84 -6.13
N PHE A 155 14.93 -7.09 -6.45
CA PHE A 155 14.88 -8.19 -5.49
C PHE A 155 15.40 -9.48 -6.13
N VAL A 156 15.91 -10.37 -5.28
CA VAL A 156 16.38 -11.70 -5.67
C VAL A 156 15.17 -12.64 -5.77
N TYR A 157 15.14 -13.43 -6.83
CA TYR A 157 14.09 -14.40 -7.11
C TYR A 157 14.71 -15.68 -7.68
N ARG A 158 14.11 -16.82 -7.36
CA ARG A 158 14.55 -18.13 -7.82
C ARG A 158 14.04 -18.35 -9.24
N THR A 159 14.92 -18.78 -10.13
CA THR A 159 14.57 -19.26 -11.47
C THR A 159 14.61 -20.79 -11.49
N GLN A 160 13.61 -21.40 -12.13
CA GLN A 160 13.61 -22.82 -12.49
C GLN A 160 14.14 -22.93 -13.92
N ARG A 161 15.14 -23.79 -14.12
CA ARG A 161 15.81 -23.96 -15.42
C ARG A 161 15.80 -25.42 -15.87
N SER A 162 15.65 -25.63 -17.17
CA SER A 162 15.93 -26.89 -17.86
C SER A 162 17.12 -26.67 -18.78
N GLY A 163 18.33 -26.98 -18.30
CA GLY A 163 19.58 -26.59 -18.96
C GLY A 163 19.78 -25.08 -18.93
N ILE A 164 19.92 -24.45 -20.11
CA ILE A 164 20.12 -22.99 -20.26
C ILE A 164 18.77 -22.24 -20.31
N ILE A 165 17.66 -22.95 -20.48
CA ILE A 165 16.33 -22.36 -20.64
C ILE A 165 15.66 -22.14 -19.29
N GLU A 166 15.26 -20.89 -19.00
CA GLU A 166 14.37 -20.58 -17.88
C GLU A 166 12.95 -21.05 -18.21
N ILE A 167 12.41 -21.94 -17.36
CA ILE A 167 11.06 -22.52 -17.50
C ILE A 167 10.06 -21.92 -16.49
N GLY A 168 10.53 -21.13 -15.53
CA GLY A 168 9.69 -20.41 -14.57
C GLY A 168 10.50 -19.64 -13.53
N SER A 169 9.85 -18.79 -12.75
CA SER A 169 10.46 -18.09 -11.60
C SER A 169 9.42 -17.69 -10.57
N ASP A 170 9.85 -17.43 -9.34
CA ASP A 170 9.02 -16.93 -8.24
C ASP A 170 8.93 -15.39 -8.19
N LYS A 171 9.20 -14.74 -9.34
CA LYS A 171 9.25 -13.28 -9.46
C LYS A 171 7.86 -12.65 -9.24
N ALA A 172 6.82 -13.28 -9.79
CA ALA A 172 5.45 -12.78 -9.66
C ALA A 172 4.97 -12.89 -8.21
N GLU A 173 5.27 -14.00 -7.55
CA GLU A 173 4.96 -14.30 -6.15
C GLU A 173 5.60 -13.26 -5.24
N THR A 174 6.87 -12.91 -5.48
CA THR A 174 7.55 -11.84 -4.73
C THR A 174 6.90 -10.48 -5.00
N ALA A 175 6.45 -10.22 -6.22
CA ALA A 175 5.75 -8.99 -6.56
C ALA A 175 4.37 -8.88 -5.88
N TYR A 176 3.66 -10.00 -5.66
CA TYR A 176 2.41 -10.02 -4.89
C TYR A 176 2.62 -9.64 -3.43
N LEU A 177 3.79 -9.93 -2.84
CA LEU A 177 4.11 -9.47 -1.47
C LEU A 177 4.04 -7.94 -1.35
N PHE A 178 4.50 -7.23 -2.38
CA PHE A 178 4.38 -5.78 -2.41
C PHE A 178 2.91 -5.37 -2.46
N ALA A 179 2.10 -6.02 -3.31
CA ALA A 179 0.67 -5.74 -3.44
C ALA A 179 -0.06 -5.85 -2.09
N ASP A 180 0.22 -6.90 -1.31
CA ASP A 180 -0.32 -7.09 0.03
C ASP A 180 0.06 -5.93 0.98
N VAL A 181 1.31 -5.48 0.92
CA VAL A 181 1.80 -4.32 1.69
C VAL A 181 1.07 -3.03 1.32
N ARG A 182 0.81 -2.79 0.02
CA ARG A 182 0.03 -1.61 -0.42
C ARG A 182 -1.39 -1.69 0.08
N ASP A 183 -2.04 -2.85 -0.05
CA ASP A 183 -3.46 -2.96 0.30
C ASP A 183 -3.65 -2.74 1.80
N ALA A 184 -2.80 -3.34 2.64
CA ALA A 184 -2.79 -3.09 4.08
C ALA A 184 -2.49 -1.63 4.45
N TYR A 185 -1.52 -1.01 3.77
CA TYR A 185 -1.18 0.39 4.04
C TYR A 185 -2.28 1.36 3.57
N CYS A 186 -2.90 1.11 2.42
CA CYS A 186 -4.06 1.86 1.97
C CYS A 186 -5.20 1.74 2.99
N GLU A 187 -5.51 0.54 3.48
CA GLU A 187 -6.54 0.35 4.51
C GLU A 187 -6.23 1.15 5.79
N THR A 188 -4.98 1.06 6.27
CA THR A 188 -4.47 1.82 7.43
C THR A 188 -4.69 3.34 7.25
N LEU A 189 -4.31 3.88 6.09
CA LEU A 189 -4.49 5.30 5.77
C LEU A 189 -5.98 5.71 5.76
N ILE A 190 -6.85 4.85 5.23
CA ILE A 190 -8.29 5.12 5.18
C ILE A 190 -8.92 5.08 6.58
N ASN A 191 -8.47 4.16 7.45
CA ASN A 191 -8.90 4.11 8.84
C ASN A 191 -8.48 5.38 9.59
N ILE A 192 -7.23 5.83 9.42
CA ILE A 192 -6.73 7.09 10.01
C ILE A 192 -7.55 8.28 9.50
N ALA A 193 -7.79 8.38 8.18
CA ALA A 193 -8.63 9.43 7.61
C ALA A 193 -10.04 9.43 8.22
N GLY A 194 -10.61 8.25 8.49
CA GLY A 194 -11.90 8.09 9.15
C GLY A 194 -11.96 8.64 10.57
N LYS A 195 -10.85 8.59 11.33
CA LYS A 195 -10.77 9.13 12.69
C LYS A 195 -10.99 10.64 12.76
N TYR A 196 -10.71 11.35 11.68
CA TYR A 196 -10.87 12.80 11.56
C TYR A 196 -12.31 13.28 11.27
N LYS A 197 -13.29 12.38 11.08
CA LYS A 197 -14.73 12.73 10.93
C LYS A 197 -15.01 13.88 9.93
N LYS A 198 -14.36 13.85 8.76
CA LYS A 198 -14.45 14.88 7.71
C LYS A 198 -13.74 16.22 8.00
N ASP A 199 -12.81 16.24 8.96
CA ASP A 199 -11.87 17.37 9.11
C ASP A 199 -10.88 17.41 7.93
N PRO A 200 -10.46 18.61 7.44
CA PRO A 200 -9.45 18.76 6.39
C PRO A 200 -8.14 17.99 6.65
N LYS A 201 -7.79 17.72 7.92
CA LYS A 201 -6.67 16.89 8.32
C LYS A 201 -6.71 15.47 7.76
N ALA A 202 -7.87 14.97 7.35
CA ALA A 202 -8.04 13.67 6.71
C ALA A 202 -7.50 13.62 5.26
N CYS A 203 -7.53 14.75 4.55
CA CYS A 203 -7.24 14.80 3.11
C CYS A 203 -5.87 14.21 2.73
N PRO A 204 -4.76 14.54 3.44
CA PRO A 204 -3.45 13.98 3.09
C PRO A 204 -3.37 12.46 3.15
N TYR A 205 -4.12 11.80 4.05
CA TYR A 205 -4.14 10.34 4.14
C TYR A 205 -4.82 9.70 2.92
N TYR A 206 -5.88 10.33 2.39
CA TYR A 206 -6.46 9.93 1.11
C TYR A 206 -5.48 10.14 -0.05
N ASP A 207 -4.75 11.26 -0.07
CA ASP A 207 -3.74 11.53 -1.10
C ASP A 207 -2.59 10.51 -1.07
N PHE A 208 -2.12 10.13 0.12
CA PHE A 208 -1.13 9.05 0.27
C PHE A 208 -1.66 7.73 -0.31
N ALA A 209 -2.91 7.35 0.00
CA ALA A 209 -3.51 6.14 -0.54
C ALA A 209 -3.67 6.19 -2.07
N ILE A 210 -4.09 7.34 -2.62
CA ILE A 210 -4.16 7.57 -4.07
C ILE A 210 -2.77 7.39 -4.70
N SER A 211 -1.71 7.94 -4.11
CA SER A 211 -0.35 7.85 -4.65
C SER A 211 0.13 6.40 -4.77
N MET A 212 -0.18 5.56 -3.78
CA MET A 212 0.12 4.12 -3.76
C MET A 212 -0.63 3.37 -4.86
N LEU A 213 -1.93 3.65 -5.04
CA LEU A 213 -2.75 3.06 -6.09
C LEU A 213 -2.32 3.49 -7.50
N GLU A 214 -1.98 4.77 -7.69
CA GLU A 214 -1.45 5.28 -8.96
C GLU A 214 -0.09 4.67 -9.31
N ASN A 215 0.76 4.41 -8.31
CA ASN A 215 2.03 3.70 -8.50
C ASN A 215 1.79 2.26 -8.98
N ALA A 216 0.86 1.53 -8.37
CA ALA A 216 0.52 0.17 -8.79
C ALA A 216 0.11 0.09 -10.27
N LEU A 217 -0.69 1.05 -10.76
CA LEU A 217 -1.11 1.14 -12.16
C LEU A 217 0.06 1.47 -13.12
N ARG A 218 1.01 2.30 -12.69
CA ARG A 218 2.18 2.72 -13.48
C ARG A 218 3.23 1.62 -13.59
N ASN A 219 3.62 1.03 -12.46
CA ASN A 219 4.78 0.16 -12.38
C ASN A 219 4.50 -1.27 -12.84
N ARG A 220 3.25 -1.77 -12.69
CA ARG A 220 2.80 -3.10 -13.16
C ARG A 220 3.79 -4.24 -12.89
N ILE A 221 4.43 -4.20 -11.72
CA ILE A 221 5.39 -5.22 -11.27
C ILE A 221 4.70 -6.58 -11.25
N VAL A 222 3.44 -6.58 -10.81
CA VAL A 222 2.50 -7.68 -10.96
C VAL A 222 1.69 -7.49 -12.24
N ARG A 223 1.52 -8.56 -13.02
CA ARG A 223 0.53 -8.59 -14.08
C ARG A 223 -0.87 -8.58 -13.46
N MET A 224 -1.50 -7.41 -13.45
CA MET A 224 -2.88 -7.28 -12.98
C MET A 224 -3.87 -7.80 -14.01
N ARG A 225 -4.96 -8.38 -13.50
CA ARG A 225 -6.18 -8.64 -14.28
C ARG A 225 -6.88 -7.32 -14.55
N THR A 226 -7.67 -7.25 -15.62
CA THR A 226 -8.44 -6.03 -15.95
C THR A 226 -9.39 -5.64 -14.82
N SER A 227 -10.02 -6.61 -14.14
CA SER A 227 -10.85 -6.35 -12.97
C SER A 227 -10.10 -5.71 -11.80
N GLU A 228 -8.84 -6.08 -11.59
CA GLU A 228 -8.00 -5.48 -10.54
C GLU A 228 -7.57 -4.06 -10.90
N GLU A 229 -7.23 -3.81 -12.16
CA GLU A 229 -6.96 -2.46 -12.65
C GLU A 229 -8.20 -1.56 -12.50
N ASP A 230 -9.39 -2.09 -12.78
CA ASP A 230 -10.64 -1.37 -12.64
C ASP A 230 -11.00 -1.09 -11.18
N GLU A 231 -10.78 -2.04 -10.27
CA GLU A 231 -10.96 -1.84 -8.82
C GLU A 231 -10.04 -0.73 -8.27
N ILE A 232 -8.77 -0.75 -8.68
CA ILE A 232 -7.80 0.29 -8.28
C ILE A 232 -8.24 1.66 -8.81
N LEU A 233 -8.67 1.74 -10.07
CA LEU A 233 -9.19 2.98 -10.66
C LEU A 233 -10.41 3.50 -9.90
N ASP A 234 -11.33 2.61 -9.52
CA ASP A 234 -12.55 2.99 -8.83
C ASP A 234 -12.26 3.46 -7.40
N LYS A 235 -11.32 2.82 -6.69
CA LYS A 235 -10.80 3.29 -5.38
C LYS A 235 -10.16 4.69 -5.49
N ILE A 236 -9.35 4.96 -6.51
CA ILE A 236 -8.77 6.29 -6.73
C ILE A 236 -9.88 7.35 -6.86
N ILE A 237 -10.92 7.07 -7.65
CA ILE A 237 -12.05 7.98 -7.82
C ILE A 237 -12.85 8.14 -6.52
N GLU A 238 -13.06 7.05 -5.77
CA GLU A 238 -13.73 7.08 -4.47
C GLU A 238 -12.97 7.97 -3.48
N TYR A 239 -11.65 7.84 -3.36
CA TYR A 239 -10.86 8.63 -2.42
C TYR A 239 -10.86 10.11 -2.81
N ASN A 240 -10.79 10.42 -4.10
CA ASN A 240 -10.95 11.80 -4.58
C ASN A 240 -12.35 12.39 -4.25
N LYS A 241 -13.41 11.58 -4.26
CA LYS A 241 -14.74 12.02 -3.80
C LYS A 241 -14.74 12.30 -2.31
N LYS A 242 -14.11 11.45 -1.49
CA LYS A 242 -13.98 11.67 -0.04
C LYS A 242 -13.23 12.97 0.26
N ILE A 243 -12.17 13.28 -0.48
CA ILE A 243 -11.48 14.58 -0.38
C ILE A 243 -12.42 15.72 -0.79
N ASN A 244 -13.14 15.61 -1.91
CA ASN A 244 -14.08 16.64 -2.36
C ASN A 244 -15.24 16.90 -1.37
N GLU A 245 -15.69 15.88 -0.64
CA GLU A 245 -16.69 16.05 0.42
C GLU A 245 -16.17 16.88 1.61
N ILE A 246 -14.87 16.90 1.85
CA ILE A 246 -14.19 17.61 2.93
C ILE A 246 -13.74 19.00 2.46
N ASP A 247 -13.17 19.06 1.26
CA ASP A 247 -12.74 20.27 0.56
C ASP A 247 -13.44 20.34 -0.82
N PRO A 248 -14.56 21.08 -0.92
CA PRO A 248 -15.31 21.23 -2.17
C PRO A 248 -14.51 21.86 -3.32
N SER A 249 -13.36 22.49 -3.04
CA SER A 249 -12.48 23.04 -4.08
C SER A 249 -11.66 21.96 -4.79
N HIS A 250 -11.49 20.79 -4.17
CA HIS A 250 -10.78 19.65 -4.74
C HIS A 250 -11.52 19.09 -5.96
N GLN A 251 -10.84 19.00 -7.11
CA GLN A 251 -11.45 18.48 -8.33
C GLN A 251 -11.37 16.96 -8.38
N ILE A 252 -12.50 16.30 -8.58
CA ILE A 252 -12.54 14.85 -8.81
C ILE A 252 -12.08 14.59 -10.25
N PRO A 253 -10.96 13.87 -10.46
CA PRO A 253 -10.48 13.57 -11.81
C PRO A 253 -11.46 12.65 -12.53
N LEU A 254 -11.53 12.76 -13.86
CA LEU A 254 -12.25 11.77 -14.64
C LEU A 254 -11.42 10.48 -14.72
N ARG A 255 -12.07 9.32 -14.71
CA ARG A 255 -11.41 8.01 -14.84
C ARG A 255 -10.42 7.94 -16.01
N LYS A 256 -10.78 8.54 -17.15
CA LYS A 256 -9.93 8.62 -18.35
C LYS A 256 -8.63 9.40 -18.13
N GLU A 257 -8.64 10.38 -17.24
CA GLU A 257 -7.46 11.19 -16.90
C GLU A 257 -6.50 10.39 -16.03
N VAL A 258 -7.02 9.62 -15.07
CA VAL A 258 -6.22 8.67 -14.27
C VAL A 258 -5.62 7.58 -15.16
N ILE A 259 -6.41 6.97 -16.05
CA ILE A 259 -5.94 5.99 -17.04
C ILE A 259 -4.78 6.56 -17.87
N LYS A 260 -4.95 7.79 -18.40
CA LYS A 260 -3.91 8.46 -19.19
C LYS A 260 -2.67 8.75 -18.35
N LYS A 261 -2.84 9.29 -17.14
CA LYS A 261 -1.76 9.63 -16.20
C LYS A 261 -0.93 8.39 -15.82
N CYS A 262 -1.60 7.26 -15.60
CA CYS A 262 -0.96 6.01 -15.21
C CYS A 262 -0.57 5.10 -16.39
N GLY A 263 -0.82 5.53 -17.64
CA GLY A 263 -0.49 4.76 -18.84
C GLY A 263 -1.29 3.46 -19.02
N VAL A 264 -2.41 3.28 -18.31
CA VAL A 264 -3.26 2.07 -18.36
C VAL A 264 -3.82 1.86 -19.76
N LYS A 265 -3.65 0.66 -20.33
CA LYS A 265 -4.25 0.32 -21.62
C LYS A 265 -5.73 0.04 -21.37
N SER A 266 -6.61 0.92 -21.84
CA SER A 266 -8.02 0.84 -21.47
C SER A 266 -8.74 -0.33 -22.13
N PHE A 267 -9.37 -1.22 -21.33
CA PHE A 267 -10.24 -2.29 -21.83
C PHE A 267 -11.61 -2.36 -21.14
N GLY A 268 -12.24 -1.20 -20.87
CA GLY A 268 -13.63 -1.17 -20.33
C GLY A 268 -14.74 -1.21 -21.39
N CYS A 269 -15.88 -1.83 -21.08
CA CYS A 269 -17.14 -1.68 -21.81
C CYS A 269 -17.73 -0.26 -21.64
N TYR A 270 -17.09 0.74 -22.25
CA TYR A 270 -17.37 2.18 -22.11
C TYR A 270 -18.85 2.57 -22.17
N ILE A 271 -19.60 2.10 -23.17
CA ILE A 271 -21.02 2.45 -23.31
C ILE A 271 -21.86 1.82 -22.19
N ALA A 272 -21.56 0.55 -21.83
CA ALA A 272 -22.27 -0.15 -20.77
C ALA A 272 -22.02 0.49 -19.40
N THR A 273 -20.75 0.79 -19.07
CA THR A 273 -20.39 1.50 -17.84
C THR A 273 -21.04 2.89 -17.78
N CYS A 274 -21.08 3.62 -18.90
CA CYS A 274 -21.75 4.92 -18.96
C CYS A 274 -23.26 4.82 -18.72
N ALA A 275 -23.91 3.78 -19.24
CA ALA A 275 -25.36 3.57 -19.12
C ALA A 275 -25.79 3.06 -17.74
N TYR A 276 -25.02 2.15 -17.14
CA TYR A 276 -25.34 1.51 -15.87
C TYR A 276 -24.73 2.20 -14.64
N GLY A 277 -23.67 2.98 -14.83
CA GLY A 277 -23.03 3.77 -13.77
C GLY A 277 -21.91 3.05 -13.02
N SER A 278 -21.71 1.75 -13.24
CA SER A 278 -20.62 0.96 -12.65
C SER A 278 -20.09 -0.07 -13.66
N TYR A 279 -18.79 -0.38 -13.60
CA TYR A 279 -18.20 -1.52 -14.34
C TYR A 279 -18.53 -2.86 -13.69
N ASP A 280 -18.71 -2.85 -12.37
CA ASP A 280 -19.03 -4.01 -11.54
C ASP A 280 -20.48 -3.96 -11.10
N CYS A 281 -21.35 -4.33 -12.02
CA CYS A 281 -22.76 -4.53 -11.74
C CYS A 281 -23.33 -5.67 -12.59
N PRO A 282 -24.43 -6.32 -12.15
CA PRO A 282 -24.98 -7.51 -12.81
C PRO A 282 -25.16 -7.38 -14.33
N PRO A 283 -25.72 -6.28 -14.86
CA PRO A 283 -25.89 -6.13 -16.31
C PRO A 283 -24.57 -6.05 -17.08
N VAL A 284 -23.53 -5.45 -16.49
CA VAL A 284 -22.22 -5.30 -17.14
C VAL A 284 -21.45 -6.62 -17.10
N TRP A 285 -21.59 -7.42 -16.04
CA TRP A 285 -21.01 -8.76 -15.98
C TRP A 285 -21.57 -9.70 -17.05
N VAL A 286 -22.89 -9.66 -17.31
CA VAL A 286 -23.51 -10.43 -18.42
C VAL A 286 -22.92 -10.03 -19.78
N LEU A 287 -22.77 -8.72 -20.02
CA LEU A 287 -22.22 -8.21 -21.28
C LEU A 287 -20.74 -8.56 -21.46
N ARG A 288 -19.97 -8.56 -20.38
CA ARG A 288 -18.56 -8.98 -20.35
C ARG A 288 -18.43 -10.47 -20.67
N ARG A 289 -19.24 -11.33 -20.04
CA ARG A 289 -19.33 -12.77 -20.39
C ARG A 289 -19.68 -12.97 -21.86
N PHE A 290 -20.67 -12.24 -22.38
CA PHE A 290 -21.06 -12.35 -23.79
C PHE A 290 -19.93 -11.95 -24.75
N ARG A 291 -19.21 -10.88 -24.42
CA ARG A 291 -18.02 -10.45 -25.17
C ARG A 291 -16.99 -11.57 -25.22
N ASP A 292 -16.70 -12.17 -24.08
CA ASP A 292 -15.59 -13.12 -23.95
C ASP A 292 -15.96 -14.52 -24.46
N GLU A 293 -17.09 -15.08 -24.00
CA GLU A 293 -17.52 -16.46 -24.27
C GLU A 293 -18.24 -16.63 -25.61
N LYS A 294 -18.75 -15.56 -26.23
CA LYS A 294 -19.44 -15.64 -27.54
C LYS A 294 -18.75 -14.80 -28.62
N LEU A 295 -18.62 -13.49 -28.43
CA LEU A 295 -18.11 -12.61 -29.51
C LEU A 295 -16.65 -12.91 -29.85
N GLY A 296 -15.80 -13.01 -28.84
CA GLY A 296 -14.37 -13.15 -29.03
C GLY A 296 -13.92 -14.47 -29.71
N HIS A 297 -14.75 -15.50 -29.67
CA HIS A 297 -14.49 -16.77 -30.36
C HIS A 297 -14.67 -16.69 -31.88
N SER A 298 -15.36 -15.66 -32.39
CA SER A 298 -15.59 -15.48 -33.82
C SER A 298 -14.72 -14.37 -34.43
N PHE A 299 -14.33 -14.51 -35.71
CA PHE A 299 -13.57 -13.47 -36.41
C PHE A 299 -14.32 -12.13 -36.44
N TRP A 300 -15.62 -12.17 -36.78
CA TRP A 300 -16.47 -10.98 -36.82
C TRP A 300 -16.72 -10.37 -35.45
N GLY A 301 -16.85 -11.18 -34.41
CA GLY A 301 -16.96 -10.68 -33.05
C GLY A 301 -15.67 -10.02 -32.56
N ARG A 302 -14.48 -10.55 -32.89
CA ARG A 302 -13.21 -9.86 -32.63
C ARG A 302 -13.09 -8.54 -33.37
N MET A 303 -13.51 -8.47 -34.64
CA MET A 303 -13.56 -7.21 -35.39
C MET A 303 -14.51 -6.21 -34.73
N PHE A 304 -15.71 -6.64 -34.34
CA PHE A 304 -16.67 -5.81 -33.62
C PHE A 304 -16.10 -5.28 -32.30
N ILE A 305 -15.45 -6.12 -31.51
CA ILE A 305 -14.78 -5.74 -30.26
C ILE A 305 -13.75 -4.63 -30.53
N ARG A 306 -12.89 -4.80 -31.54
CA ARG A 306 -11.88 -3.77 -31.90
C ARG A 306 -12.52 -2.44 -32.27
N ILE A 307 -13.53 -2.45 -33.12
CA ILE A 307 -14.27 -1.23 -33.52
C ILE A 307 -14.95 -0.59 -32.31
N TYR A 308 -15.60 -1.41 -31.48
CA TYR A 308 -16.24 -0.96 -30.25
C TYR A 308 -15.23 -0.24 -29.35
N TYR A 309 -14.07 -0.83 -29.08
CA TYR A 309 -13.05 -0.22 -28.23
C TYR A 309 -12.38 1.01 -28.85
N ALA A 310 -12.35 1.12 -30.19
CA ALA A 310 -11.86 2.31 -30.89
C ALA A 310 -12.84 3.49 -30.82
N ILE A 311 -14.14 3.23 -30.95
CA ILE A 311 -15.17 4.28 -31.14
C ILE A 311 -15.90 4.61 -29.84
N SER A 312 -16.20 3.61 -29.01
CA SER A 312 -16.98 3.80 -27.78
C SER A 312 -16.44 4.85 -26.81
N PRO A 313 -15.10 5.02 -26.61
CA PRO A 313 -14.59 6.08 -25.74
C PRO A 313 -14.90 7.49 -26.28
N ILE A 314 -14.86 7.66 -27.61
CA ILE A 314 -15.14 8.93 -28.28
C ILE A 314 -16.62 9.28 -28.12
N LEU A 315 -17.51 8.31 -28.35
CA LEU A 315 -18.95 8.52 -28.19
C LEU A 315 -19.32 8.88 -26.74
N VAL A 316 -18.75 8.17 -25.76
CA VAL A 316 -18.98 8.46 -24.34
C VAL A 316 -18.40 9.81 -23.95
N LYS A 317 -17.27 10.24 -24.52
CA LYS A 317 -16.71 11.58 -24.28
C LYS A 317 -17.64 12.68 -24.79
N LEU A 318 -18.27 12.49 -25.95
CA LEU A 318 -19.13 13.49 -26.57
C LEU A 318 -20.54 13.53 -25.95
N PHE A 319 -21.11 12.38 -25.62
CA PHE A 319 -22.53 12.27 -25.27
C PHE A 319 -22.81 11.60 -23.91
N GLY A 320 -21.78 11.12 -23.22
CA GLY A 320 -21.94 10.32 -22.00
C GLY A 320 -22.60 11.04 -20.83
N ASN A 321 -22.56 12.38 -20.79
CA ASN A 321 -23.27 13.18 -19.78
C ASN A 321 -24.73 13.48 -20.16
N CYS A 322 -25.14 13.21 -21.39
CA CYS A 322 -26.50 13.46 -21.85
C CYS A 322 -27.45 12.37 -21.35
N LYS A 323 -28.51 12.77 -20.62
CA LYS A 323 -29.54 11.83 -20.12
C LYS A 323 -30.15 10.97 -21.23
N TRP A 324 -30.39 11.55 -22.41
CA TRP A 324 -30.95 10.83 -23.55
C TRP A 324 -30.02 9.71 -24.04
N PHE A 325 -28.70 9.94 -24.06
CA PHE A 325 -27.70 8.96 -24.50
C PHE A 325 -27.65 7.77 -23.54
N LYS A 326 -27.55 8.05 -22.22
CA LYS A 326 -27.59 7.01 -21.18
C LYS A 326 -28.87 6.20 -21.28
N ASN A 327 -30.04 6.85 -21.37
CA ASN A 327 -31.33 6.16 -21.43
C ASN A 327 -31.50 5.33 -22.71
N PHE A 328 -31.03 5.83 -23.85
CA PHE A 328 -31.08 5.13 -25.12
C PHE A 328 -30.27 3.83 -25.07
N PHE A 329 -28.99 3.92 -24.66
CA PHE A 329 -28.13 2.75 -24.57
C PHE A 329 -28.58 1.82 -23.45
N ARG A 330 -28.99 2.33 -22.29
CA ARG A 330 -29.53 1.52 -21.20
C ARG A 330 -30.71 0.67 -21.67
N LYS A 331 -31.73 1.25 -22.31
CA LYS A 331 -32.88 0.49 -22.84
C LYS A 331 -32.49 -0.61 -23.84
N ARG A 332 -31.48 -0.36 -24.68
CA ARG A 332 -31.00 -1.37 -25.65
C ARG A 332 -30.19 -2.47 -24.97
N LEU A 333 -29.34 -2.08 -24.03
CA LEU A 333 -28.51 -3.01 -23.26
C LEU A 333 -29.36 -3.84 -22.32
N ASP A 334 -30.39 -3.30 -21.67
CA ASP A 334 -31.32 -4.03 -20.81
C ASP A 334 -31.95 -5.20 -21.58
N LYS A 335 -32.48 -4.91 -22.79
CA LYS A 335 -33.06 -5.96 -23.67
C LYS A 335 -32.04 -7.04 -24.03
N LEU A 336 -30.81 -6.64 -24.34
CA LEU A 336 -29.74 -7.59 -24.65
C LEU A 336 -29.37 -8.42 -23.42
N VAL A 337 -29.23 -7.80 -22.25
CA VAL A 337 -28.91 -8.47 -20.98
C VAL A 337 -29.99 -9.50 -20.64
N THR A 338 -31.28 -9.13 -20.67
CA THR A 338 -32.38 -10.07 -20.42
C THR A 338 -32.35 -11.25 -21.39
N LYS A 339 -32.09 -10.99 -22.68
CA LYS A 339 -31.96 -12.06 -23.67
C LYS A 339 -30.80 -13.00 -23.33
N LEU A 340 -29.64 -12.46 -22.99
CA LEU A 340 -28.43 -13.23 -22.67
C LEU A 340 -28.59 -14.05 -21.39
N GLN A 341 -29.26 -13.50 -20.37
CA GLN A 341 -29.61 -14.23 -19.15
C GLN A 341 -30.54 -15.41 -19.45
N ASN A 342 -31.55 -15.21 -20.32
CA ASN A 342 -32.42 -16.30 -20.77
C ASN A 342 -31.66 -17.36 -21.60
N GLU A 343 -30.57 -16.98 -22.25
CA GLU A 343 -29.64 -17.91 -22.94
C GLU A 343 -28.63 -18.56 -21.97
N GLY A 344 -28.73 -18.32 -20.67
CA GLY A 344 -27.94 -18.97 -19.62
C GLY A 344 -26.70 -18.20 -19.14
N LEU A 345 -26.49 -16.95 -19.56
CA LEU A 345 -25.36 -16.15 -19.07
C LEU A 345 -25.65 -15.60 -17.68
N ALA A 346 -24.80 -15.96 -16.72
CA ALA A 346 -24.92 -15.51 -15.34
C ALA A 346 -24.62 -14.01 -15.17
N ASP A 347 -25.38 -13.37 -14.29
CA ASP A 347 -25.21 -11.99 -13.84
C ASP A 347 -24.51 -11.89 -12.48
N THR A 348 -23.77 -12.95 -12.12
CA THR A 348 -22.87 -12.99 -10.97
C THR A 348 -21.51 -12.39 -11.32
N PRO A 349 -20.72 -11.97 -10.31
CA PRO A 349 -19.37 -11.42 -10.53
C PRO A 349 -18.56 -12.23 -11.53
N TYR A 350 -17.94 -11.53 -12.48
CA TYR A 350 -17.23 -12.12 -13.62
C TYR A 350 -15.80 -11.59 -13.74
N GLN A 351 -14.88 -12.48 -14.12
CA GLN A 351 -13.49 -12.14 -14.44
C GLN A 351 -13.28 -12.22 -15.95
N ASP A 352 -12.77 -11.13 -16.52
CA ASP A 352 -12.58 -10.97 -17.96
C ASP A 352 -11.52 -11.94 -18.49
N GLN A 353 -11.74 -12.48 -19.69
CA GLN A 353 -10.72 -13.21 -20.41
C GLN A 353 -9.62 -12.26 -20.91
N ASP A 354 -8.36 -12.66 -20.73
CA ASP A 354 -7.22 -11.85 -21.15
C ASP A 354 -6.90 -12.06 -22.65
N TRP A 355 -7.39 -11.15 -23.48
CA TRP A 355 -7.19 -11.14 -24.94
C TRP A 355 -5.75 -10.80 -25.39
N ARG A 356 -4.77 -10.67 -24.47
CA ARG A 356 -3.36 -10.33 -24.77
C ARG A 356 -2.59 -11.35 -25.63
N LYS A 357 -3.20 -12.45 -26.11
CA LYS A 357 -2.54 -13.52 -26.88
C LYS A 357 -3.17 -13.85 -28.25
N SER A 358 -4.14 -13.07 -28.74
CA SER A 358 -4.86 -13.37 -30.00
C SER A 358 -4.80 -12.26 -31.04
#